data_AF-A0A7X3CM77-F1
#
_entry.id   AF-A0A7X3CM77-F1
#
_cell.length_a   1.000
_cell.length_b   1.000
_cell.length_c   1.000
_cell.angle_alpha   90.00
_cell.angle_beta   90.00
_cell.angle_gamma   90.00
#
_symmetry.space_group_name_H-M   'P 1'
#
loop_
_entity.id
_entity.type
_entity.pdbx_description
1 polymer ?
#
loop_
_entity_poly.entity_id
_entity_poly.type
_entity_poly.pdbx_seq_one_letter_code
_entity_poly.pdbx_strand_id
1 'polypeptide(L)'
;MTKIAFIGTYIPQRCGIATYTHHLRQSIRGARGWRGIDPVIALRTSEASGLETAPGIWELDKHDRAAYIRAADRLNRIGVAVVSLQHEFGIFGGEAGGYVLDLAERVEKPLAVTFHTSPRKITSQLMKILVEAAWTARHRPSLSLLLFY
;
A
#
# COMPACT_ATOMS: atom_id res chain seq x y z
N MET A 1 -17.69 -9.78 -7.77
CA MET A 1 -17.48 -8.35 -7.44
C MET A 1 -16.03 -8.14 -7.01
N THR A 2 -15.40 -7.06 -7.47
CA THR A 2 -13.95 -6.80 -7.33
C THR A 2 -13.61 -6.15 -5.98
N LYS A 3 -12.91 -6.90 -5.12
CA LYS A 3 -12.45 -6.45 -3.80
C LYS A 3 -11.04 -5.84 -3.92
N ILE A 4 -10.81 -4.69 -3.29
CA ILE A 4 -9.55 -3.95 -3.39
C ILE A 4 -8.91 -3.88 -2.00
N ALA A 5 -7.63 -4.22 -1.90
CA ALA A 5 -6.83 -3.94 -0.70
C ALA A 5 -6.14 -2.59 -0.84
N PHE A 6 -6.01 -1.85 0.26
CA PHE A 6 -5.26 -0.59 0.31
C PHE A 6 -4.06 -0.72 1.24
N ILE A 7 -2.93 -0.10 0.91
CA ILE A 7 -1.74 -0.04 1.76
C ILE A 7 -1.31 1.42 1.87
N GLY A 8 -1.10 1.92 3.08
CA GLY A 8 -0.68 3.30 3.31
C GLY A 8 -0.87 3.70 4.77
N THR A 9 -0.64 4.97 5.10
CA THR A 9 -1.19 5.50 6.36
C THR A 9 -2.71 5.55 6.26
N TYR A 10 -3.39 5.52 7.40
CA TYR A 10 -4.85 5.47 7.44
C TYR A 10 -5.42 6.22 8.64
N ILE A 11 -6.65 6.72 8.52
CA ILE A 11 -7.34 7.38 9.63
C ILE A 11 -7.41 6.44 10.84
N PRO A 12 -7.15 6.91 12.07
CA PRO A 12 -7.21 8.30 12.53
C PRO A 12 -5.89 9.09 12.44
N GLN A 13 -4.85 8.57 11.79
CA GLN A 13 -3.61 9.30 11.60
C GLN A 13 -3.89 10.62 10.85
N ARG A 14 -3.43 11.74 11.41
CA ARG A 14 -3.65 13.08 10.86
C ARG A 14 -2.56 13.45 9.85
N CYS A 15 -2.58 12.82 8.68
CA CYS A 15 -1.70 13.19 7.56
C CYS A 15 -2.44 13.08 6.21
N GLY A 16 -1.88 13.72 5.17
CA GLY A 16 -2.51 13.78 3.84
C GLY A 16 -2.80 12.41 3.23
N ILE A 17 -1.86 11.46 3.34
CA ILE A 17 -2.03 10.11 2.80
C ILE A 17 -3.11 9.31 3.53
N ALA A 18 -3.25 9.50 4.84
CA ALA A 18 -4.30 8.83 5.61
C ALA A 18 -5.70 9.26 5.14
N THR A 19 -5.89 10.58 4.97
CA THR A 19 -7.13 11.15 4.42
C THR A 19 -7.35 10.72 2.97
N TYR A 20 -6.31 10.76 2.14
CA TYR A 20 -6.39 10.31 0.75
C TYR A 20 -6.81 8.84 0.65
N THR A 21 -6.14 7.94 1.37
CA THR A 21 -6.42 6.49 1.36
C THR A 21 -7.83 6.22 1.84
N HIS A 22 -8.29 6.95 2.87
CA HIS A 22 -9.67 6.88 3.32
C HIS A 22 -10.66 7.28 2.22
N HIS A 23 -10.51 8.48 1.65
CA HIS A 23 -11.41 8.98 0.60
C HIS A 23 -11.39 8.11 -0.66
N LEU A 24 -10.21 7.63 -1.09
CA LEU A 24 -10.09 6.72 -2.22
C LEU A 24 -10.90 5.44 -1.98
N ARG A 25 -10.72 4.80 -0.82
CA ARG A 25 -11.51 3.61 -0.44
C ARG A 25 -13.01 3.89 -0.45
N GLN A 26 -13.45 5.03 0.08
CA GLN A 26 -14.87 5.42 0.10
C GLN A 26 -15.43 5.65 -1.31
N SER A 27 -14.74 6.44 -2.12
CA SER A 27 -15.17 6.80 -3.47
C SER A 27 -15.27 5.57 -4.38
N ILE A 28 -14.25 4.69 -4.38
CA ILE A 28 -14.31 3.49 -5.22
C ILE A 28 -15.37 2.51 -4.69
N ARG A 29 -15.60 2.43 -3.37
CA ARG A 29 -16.70 1.63 -2.80
C ARG A 29 -18.06 2.13 -3.29
N GLY A 30 -18.28 3.45 -3.25
CA GLY A 30 -19.51 4.09 -3.74
C GLY A 30 -19.73 3.87 -5.23
N ALA A 31 -18.70 4.11 -6.05
CA ALA A 31 -18.77 3.92 -7.50
C ALA A 31 -19.06 2.47 -7.93
N ARG A 32 -18.56 1.48 -7.16
CA ARG A 32 -18.81 0.05 -7.40
C ARG A 32 -20.17 -0.44 -6.91
N GLY A 33 -20.90 0.36 -6.12
CA GLY A 33 -22.06 -0.14 -5.37
C GLY A 33 -21.72 -1.28 -4.40
N TRP A 34 -20.45 -1.39 -3.99
CA TRP A 34 -19.95 -2.50 -3.17
C TRP A 34 -20.32 -2.29 -1.69
N ARG A 35 -20.95 -3.30 -1.08
CA ARG A 35 -21.36 -3.24 0.34
C ARG A 35 -20.43 -4.00 1.29
N GLY A 36 -19.44 -4.72 0.75
CA GLY A 36 -18.47 -5.44 1.56
C GLY A 36 -17.33 -4.56 2.07
N ILE A 37 -16.39 -5.20 2.79
CA ILE A 37 -15.24 -4.54 3.40
C ILE A 37 -14.02 -4.69 2.49
N ASP A 38 -13.55 -3.59 1.92
CA ASP A 38 -12.22 -3.51 1.31
C ASP A 38 -11.16 -3.40 2.40
N PRO A 39 -10.18 -4.31 2.50
CA PRO A 39 -9.21 -4.31 3.57
C PRO A 39 -8.17 -3.19 3.41
N VAL A 40 -7.59 -2.79 4.53
CA VAL A 40 -6.51 -1.80 4.59
C VAL A 40 -5.37 -2.37 5.42
N ILE A 41 -4.15 -2.31 4.88
CA ILE A 41 -2.91 -2.47 5.64
C ILE A 41 -2.43 -1.06 6.00
N ALA A 42 -2.65 -0.68 7.24
CA ALA A 42 -2.35 0.64 7.76
C ALA A 42 -0.95 0.68 8.38
N LEU A 43 -0.08 1.55 7.89
CA LEU A 43 1.25 1.74 8.47
C LEU A 43 1.14 2.41 9.84
N ARG A 44 1.65 1.75 10.88
CA ARG A 44 1.74 2.31 12.23
C ARG A 44 2.91 3.29 12.26
N THR A 45 2.61 4.59 12.33
CA THR A 45 3.63 5.65 12.43
C THR A 45 3.84 6.15 13.85
N SER A 46 2.95 5.80 14.78
CA SER A 46 3.05 6.05 16.23
C SER A 46 2.27 4.98 17.00
N GLU A 47 2.60 4.80 18.29
CA GLU A 47 1.99 3.75 19.14
C GLU A 47 0.49 3.96 19.41
N ALA A 48 -0.03 5.18 19.27
CA ALA A 48 -1.41 5.55 19.59
C ALA A 48 -2.33 5.57 18.35
N SER A 49 -2.22 4.59 17.47
CA SER A 49 -2.97 4.56 16.20
C SER A 49 -4.46 4.22 16.38
N GLY A 50 -4.85 3.48 17.43
CA GLY A 50 -6.25 3.14 17.71
C GLY A 50 -6.95 2.34 16.59
N LEU A 51 -6.19 1.80 15.63
CA LEU A 51 -6.71 1.10 14.44
C LEU A 51 -7.09 -0.36 14.72
N GLU A 52 -6.69 -0.91 15.87
CA GLU A 52 -6.73 -2.34 16.18
C GLU A 52 -8.15 -2.94 16.25
N THR A 53 -9.20 -2.11 16.29
CA THR A 53 -10.59 -2.55 16.47
C THR A 53 -11.47 -2.43 15.23
N ALA A 54 -10.97 -1.84 14.13
CA ALA A 54 -11.78 -1.60 12.93
C ALA A 54 -11.80 -2.83 11.99
N PRO A 55 -13.00 -3.36 11.63
CA PRO A 55 -13.09 -4.49 10.71
C PRO A 55 -12.41 -4.24 9.36
N GLY A 56 -11.51 -5.16 8.99
CA GLY A 56 -10.74 -5.09 7.74
C GLY A 56 -9.61 -4.08 7.74
N ILE A 57 -9.21 -3.55 8.90
CA ILE A 57 -7.97 -2.79 9.06
C ILE A 57 -6.95 -3.69 9.74
N TRP A 58 -5.75 -3.79 9.15
CA TRP A 58 -4.62 -4.53 9.69
C TRP A 58 -3.44 -3.60 9.80
N GLU A 59 -2.79 -3.58 10.94
CA GLU A 59 -1.64 -2.73 11.10
C GLU A 59 -0.35 -3.40 10.63
N LEU A 60 0.52 -2.56 10.06
CA LEU A 60 1.88 -2.91 9.69
C LEU A 60 2.80 -2.01 10.51
N ASP A 61 3.63 -2.61 11.36
CA ASP A 61 4.73 -1.90 11.99
C ASP A 61 5.79 -1.63 10.93
N LYS A 62 6.04 -0.33 10.65
CA LYS A 62 7.00 0.07 9.63
C LYS A 62 8.44 -0.34 9.97
N HIS A 63 8.75 -0.52 11.25
CA HIS A 63 10.10 -0.87 11.70
C HIS A 63 10.38 -2.38 11.67
N ASP A 64 9.34 -3.22 11.64
CA ASP A 64 9.48 -4.67 11.51
C ASP A 64 9.50 -5.09 10.04
N ARG A 65 10.70 -5.37 9.51
CA ARG A 65 10.88 -5.90 8.14
C ARG A 65 10.04 -7.16 7.87
N ALA A 66 9.89 -8.05 8.86
CA ALA A 66 9.11 -9.26 8.69
C ALA A 66 7.60 -8.99 8.61
N ALA A 67 7.11 -7.84 9.10
CA ALA A 67 5.71 -7.44 8.97
C ALA A 67 5.31 -7.24 7.49
N TYR A 68 6.22 -6.77 6.64
CA TYR A 68 6.02 -6.60 5.21
C TYR A 68 5.78 -7.93 4.50
N ILE A 69 6.60 -8.93 4.81
CA ILE A 69 6.46 -10.32 4.33
C ILE A 69 5.10 -10.89 4.78
N ARG A 70 4.76 -10.76 6.07
CA ARG A 70 3.48 -11.26 6.61
C ARG A 70 2.27 -10.57 5.99
N ALA A 71 2.39 -9.28 5.67
CA ALA A 71 1.35 -8.50 5.00
C ALA A 71 1.13 -8.98 3.57
N ALA A 72 2.21 -9.21 2.80
CA ALA A 72 2.13 -9.81 1.46
C ALA A 72 1.46 -11.19 1.49
N ASP A 73 1.90 -12.06 2.40
CA ASP A 73 1.33 -13.40 2.59
C ASP A 73 -0.17 -13.36 2.92
N ARG A 74 -0.60 -12.39 3.73
CA ARG A 74 -2.02 -12.18 4.02
C ARG A 74 -2.79 -11.75 2.78
N LEU A 75 -2.27 -10.82 1.99
CA LEU A 75 -2.88 -10.36 0.74
C LEU A 75 -3.05 -11.50 -0.27
N ASN A 76 -2.06 -12.38 -0.37
CA ASN A 76 -2.08 -13.52 -1.28
C ASN A 76 -3.19 -14.52 -0.90
N ARG A 77 -3.42 -14.74 0.41
CA ARG A 77 -4.45 -15.67 0.94
C ARG A 77 -5.88 -15.16 0.86
N ILE A 78 -6.11 -13.85 0.78
CA ILE A 78 -7.47 -13.28 0.74
C ILE A 78 -7.95 -13.06 -0.70
N GLY A 79 -9.26 -13.08 -0.90
CA GLY A 79 -9.91 -12.86 -2.20
C GLY A 79 -9.93 -11.39 -2.65
N VAL A 80 -8.80 -10.69 -2.58
CA VAL A 80 -8.64 -9.35 -3.18
C VAL A 80 -8.15 -9.49 -4.61
N ALA A 81 -8.70 -8.66 -5.49
CA ALA A 81 -8.39 -8.67 -6.91
C ALA A 81 -7.20 -7.76 -7.24
N VAL A 82 -6.99 -6.69 -6.45
CA VAL A 82 -5.89 -5.72 -6.64
C VAL A 82 -5.53 -5.07 -5.32
N VAL A 83 -4.28 -4.65 -5.21
CA VAL A 83 -3.67 -3.94 -4.09
C VAL A 83 -3.32 -2.53 -4.56
N SER A 84 -3.88 -1.51 -3.90
CA SER A 84 -3.56 -0.10 -4.10
C SER A 84 -2.60 0.36 -3.01
N LEU A 85 -1.35 0.61 -3.37
CA LEU A 85 -0.29 1.03 -2.45
C LEU A 85 -0.04 2.53 -2.59
N GLN A 86 -0.21 3.26 -1.50
CA GLN A 86 0.14 4.66 -1.40
C GLN A 86 1.57 4.79 -0.88
N HIS A 87 2.45 5.37 -1.69
CA HIS A 87 3.85 5.54 -1.38
C HIS A 87 4.23 7.01 -1.17
N GLU A 88 5.00 7.27 -0.12
CA GLU A 88 5.68 8.54 0.14
C GLU A 88 7.01 8.25 0.84
N PHE A 89 8.00 9.13 0.61
CA PHE A 89 9.29 8.99 1.26
C PHE A 89 9.17 9.17 2.78
N GLY A 90 9.61 8.16 3.54
CA GLY A 90 9.67 8.20 5.00
C GLY A 90 8.51 7.53 5.73
N ILE A 91 7.48 7.04 5.02
CA ILE A 91 6.38 6.30 5.68
C ILE A 91 6.72 4.81 5.89
N PHE A 92 7.51 4.23 4.99
CA PHE A 92 8.01 2.85 5.10
C PHE A 92 9.36 2.82 5.82
N GLY A 93 9.63 1.73 6.56
CA GLY A 93 10.92 1.53 7.22
C GLY A 93 11.99 0.90 6.33
N GLY A 94 13.15 0.70 6.93
CA GLY A 94 14.38 0.34 6.23
C GLY A 94 15.06 1.54 5.59
N GLU A 95 16.26 1.31 5.06
CA GLU A 95 17.03 2.34 4.36
C GLU A 95 16.20 2.91 3.20
N ALA A 96 15.90 4.21 3.27
CA ALA A 96 15.07 4.93 2.30
C ALA A 96 13.69 4.27 2.00
N GLY A 97 13.11 3.56 2.98
CA GLY A 97 11.81 2.88 2.81
C GLY A 97 11.90 1.49 2.15
N GLY A 98 13.09 0.92 2.04
CA GLY A 98 13.36 -0.30 1.27
C GLY A 98 12.56 -1.54 1.68
N TYR A 99 12.01 -1.62 2.90
CA TYR A 99 11.21 -2.79 3.30
C TYR A 99 9.93 -2.96 2.48
N VAL A 100 9.43 -1.88 1.85
CA VAL A 100 8.29 -1.98 0.93
C VAL A 100 8.59 -2.85 -0.29
N LEU A 101 9.86 -2.99 -0.68
CA LEU A 101 10.29 -3.87 -1.77
C LEU A 101 10.04 -5.35 -1.44
N ASP A 102 10.33 -5.77 -0.20
CA ASP A 102 10.07 -7.15 0.22
C ASP A 102 8.57 -7.50 0.12
N LEU A 103 7.70 -6.53 0.36
CA LEU A 103 6.25 -6.67 0.14
C LEU A 103 5.94 -6.75 -1.36
N ALA A 104 6.45 -5.82 -2.16
CA ALA A 104 6.17 -5.74 -3.58
C ALA A 104 6.62 -6.97 -4.36
N GLU A 105 7.80 -7.52 -4.04
CA GLU A 105 8.34 -8.74 -4.65
C GLU A 105 7.50 -9.99 -4.33
N ARG A 106 6.91 -10.03 -3.12
CA ARG A 106 6.18 -11.18 -2.60
C ARG A 106 4.68 -11.17 -2.88
N VAL A 107 4.08 -10.00 -3.10
CA VAL A 107 2.66 -9.92 -3.47
C VAL A 107 2.45 -10.55 -4.85
N GLU A 108 1.53 -11.50 -4.91
CA GLU A 108 1.14 -12.19 -6.16
C GLU A 108 -0.03 -11.48 -6.86
N LYS A 109 -0.78 -10.68 -6.09
CA LYS A 109 -1.92 -9.92 -6.60
C LYS A 109 -1.45 -8.75 -7.47
N PRO A 110 -2.30 -8.27 -8.39
CA PRO A 110 -2.12 -6.96 -9.01
C PRO A 110 -1.75 -5.88 -8.01
N LEU A 111 -0.63 -5.18 -8.23
CA LEU A 111 -0.18 -4.07 -7.38
C LEU A 111 -0.20 -2.76 -8.19
N ALA A 112 -1.01 -1.81 -7.75
CA ALA A 112 -1.05 -0.46 -8.25
C ALA A 112 -0.40 0.46 -7.22
N VAL A 113 0.65 1.18 -7.62
CA VAL A 113 1.40 2.07 -6.74
C VAL A 113 1.13 3.51 -7.13
N THR A 114 0.74 4.34 -6.17
CA THR A 114 0.65 5.80 -6.30
C THR A 114 1.76 6.45 -5.49
N PHE A 115 2.54 7.32 -6.11
CA PHE A 115 3.58 8.10 -5.43
C PHE A 115 3.06 9.50 -5.10
N HIS A 116 3.01 9.87 -3.82
CA HIS A 116 2.45 11.15 -3.34
C HIS A 116 3.45 12.30 -3.26
N THR A 117 4.74 12.00 -3.46
CA THR A 117 5.79 13.01 -3.45
C THR A 117 6.77 12.75 -4.58
N SER A 118 7.04 13.78 -5.39
CA SER A 118 8.24 13.82 -6.22
C SER A 118 9.45 14.05 -5.31
N PRO A 119 10.40 13.12 -5.22
CA PRO A 119 11.61 13.40 -4.46
C PRO A 119 12.40 14.48 -5.19
N ARG A 120 12.96 15.44 -4.42
CA ARG A 120 13.87 16.45 -4.98
C ARG A 120 15.07 15.83 -5.72
N LYS A 121 15.40 14.59 -5.42
CA LYS A 121 16.45 13.81 -6.07
C LYS A 121 15.96 12.37 -6.25
N ILE A 122 15.89 11.91 -7.48
CA ILE A 122 15.68 10.49 -7.77
C ILE A 122 16.88 9.72 -7.19
N THR A 123 16.64 8.91 -6.16
CA THR A 123 17.68 8.07 -5.55
C THR A 123 17.81 6.76 -6.32
N SER A 124 18.95 6.08 -6.20
CA SER A 124 19.13 4.73 -6.74
C SER A 124 18.08 3.75 -6.18
N GLN A 125 17.68 3.94 -4.92
CA GLN A 125 16.61 3.18 -4.27
C GLN A 125 15.24 3.44 -4.92
N LEU A 126 14.89 4.70 -5.20
CA LEU A 126 13.66 5.02 -5.92
C LEU A 126 13.70 4.45 -7.34
N MET A 127 14.84 4.56 -8.04
CA MET A 127 14.97 3.94 -9.35
C MET A 127 14.78 2.43 -9.27
N LYS A 128 15.31 1.75 -8.25
CA LYS A 128 15.03 0.33 -8.03
C LYS A 128 13.54 0.08 -7.80
N ILE A 129 12.88 0.85 -6.93
CA ILE A 129 11.42 0.72 -6.70
C ILE A 129 10.63 0.94 -8.00
N LEU A 130 10.95 1.98 -8.76
CA LEU A 130 10.27 2.30 -10.03
C LEU A 130 10.58 1.25 -11.11
N VAL A 131 11.83 0.79 -11.21
CA VAL A 131 12.25 -0.24 -12.16
C VAL A 131 11.66 -1.59 -11.79
N GLU A 132 11.64 -1.98 -10.51
CA GLU A 132 11.02 -3.23 -10.06
C GLU A 132 9.50 -3.17 -10.22
N ALA A 133 8.85 -2.05 -9.89
CA ALA A 133 7.43 -1.89 -10.13
C ALA A 133 7.11 -1.93 -11.64
N ALA A 134 7.93 -1.30 -12.49
CA ALA A 134 7.79 -1.34 -13.94
C ALA A 134 8.14 -2.71 -14.56
N TRP A 135 9.17 -3.39 -14.04
CA TRP A 135 9.61 -4.72 -14.47
C TRP A 135 8.56 -5.77 -14.10
N THR A 136 8.06 -5.69 -12.87
CA THR A 136 6.98 -6.56 -12.40
C THR A 136 5.69 -6.27 -13.16
N ALA A 137 5.34 -5.01 -13.46
CA ALA A 137 4.21 -4.67 -14.36
C ALA A 137 4.36 -5.24 -15.77
N ARG A 138 5.59 -5.29 -16.29
CA ARG A 138 5.88 -5.79 -17.63
C ARG A 138 5.88 -7.32 -17.75
N HIS A 139 6.31 -8.04 -16.71
CA HIS A 139 6.48 -9.49 -16.75
C HIS A 139 5.45 -10.27 -15.92
N ARG A 140 4.68 -9.56 -15.08
CA ARG A 140 3.46 -10.06 -14.44
C ARG A 140 2.32 -9.13 -14.84
N PRO A 141 1.44 -9.51 -15.79
CA PRO A 141 0.36 -8.64 -16.30
C PRO A 141 -0.68 -8.22 -15.24
N SER A 142 -0.49 -8.66 -13.99
CA SER A 142 -1.22 -8.21 -12.83
C SER A 142 -0.77 -6.82 -12.32
N LEU A 143 0.47 -6.37 -12.50
CA LEU A 143 0.88 -5.05 -11.98
C LEU A 143 0.53 -3.89 -12.93
N SER A 144 0.04 -2.77 -12.39
CA SER A 144 -0.24 -1.54 -13.16
C SER A 144 0.34 -0.34 -12.42
N LEU A 145 1.35 0.32 -13.01
CA LEU A 145 1.95 1.52 -12.43
C LEU A 145 1.13 2.76 -12.82
N LEU A 146 0.53 3.46 -11.85
CA LEU A 146 -0.08 4.77 -12.09
C LEU A 146 0.73 5.85 -11.36
N LEU A 147 1.53 6.59 -12.12
CA LEU A 147 2.09 7.87 -11.66
C LEU A 147 1.01 8.95 -11.80
N PHE A 148 0.58 9.53 -10.68
CA PHE A 148 -0.11 10.82 -10.69
C PHE A 148 0.88 11.88 -10.22
N TYR A 149 0.96 12.98 -10.98
CA TYR A 149 1.68 14.20 -10.64
C TYR A 149 0.77 15.17 -9.89
#